data_AF-A0AAW1UF50-F1
#
_entry.id   AF-A0AAW1UF50-F1
#
_cell.length_a   1.000
_cell.length_b   1.000
_cell.length_c   1.000
_cell.angle_alpha   90.00
_cell.angle_beta   90.00
_cell.angle_gamma   90.00
#
_symmetry.space_group_name_H-M   'P 1'
#
loop_
_entity.id
_entity.type
_entity.pdbx_description
1 polymer ?
#
loop_
_entity_poly.entity_id
_entity_poly.type
_entity_poly.pdbx_seq_one_letter_code
_entity_poly.pdbx_strand_id
1 'polypeptide(L)'
;MLNRPALLIRNPDIVKKLLIKNFDHFNNRSVGAGVDHARVPNGTCGLLASQDDTWKWLRKTVTPAFSASQLKSTTSGIQNVTEKTVDFIRRSSDKISDINIRDEFVLDIP
;
A
#
# COMPACT_ATOMS: atom_id res chain seq x y z
N MET A 1 -11.82 13.11 -10.10
CA MET A 1 -10.50 13.09 -10.76
C MET A 1 -10.56 12.92 -12.27
N LEU A 2 -11.51 12.18 -12.83
CA LEU A 2 -11.56 11.86 -14.27
C LEU A 2 -11.72 13.06 -15.23
N ASN A 3 -12.09 14.25 -14.74
CA ASN A 3 -12.30 15.45 -15.56
C ASN A 3 -11.30 16.59 -15.27
N ARG A 4 -10.15 16.31 -14.64
CA ARG A 4 -9.09 17.31 -14.44
C ARG A 4 -7.95 17.06 -15.44
N PRO A 5 -7.47 18.09 -16.16
CA PRO A 5 -6.32 17.92 -17.04
C PRO A 5 -5.10 17.46 -16.21
N ALA A 6 -4.35 16.52 -16.74
CA ALA A 6 -3.17 15.95 -16.09
C ALA A 6 -2.05 15.73 -17.10
N LEU A 7 -0.80 15.82 -16.63
CA LEU A 7 0.39 15.57 -17.45
C LEU A 7 0.76 14.09 -17.40
N LEU A 8 0.72 13.41 -18.55
CA LEU A 8 1.19 12.02 -18.67
C LEU A 8 2.70 12.00 -18.95
N ILE A 9 3.48 11.51 -17.99
CA ILE A 9 4.93 11.41 -18.09
C ILE A 9 5.30 9.98 -18.51
N ARG A 10 5.87 9.82 -19.71
CA ARG A 10 6.24 8.51 -20.28
C ARG A 10 7.75 8.21 -20.27
N ASN A 11 8.58 9.20 -19.95
CA ASN A 11 10.03 9.03 -19.92
C ASN A 11 10.49 8.61 -18.51
N PRO A 12 11.16 7.45 -18.34
CA PRO A 12 11.58 6.94 -17.05
C PRO A 12 12.61 7.83 -16.33
N ASP A 13 13.46 8.55 -17.05
CA ASP A 13 14.43 9.47 -16.43
C ASP A 13 13.74 10.68 -15.82
N ILE A 14 12.67 11.16 -16.44
CA ILE A 14 11.84 12.24 -15.90
C ILE A 14 11.07 11.72 -14.68
N VAL A 15 10.50 10.50 -14.75
CA VAL A 15 9.82 9.88 -13.61
C VAL A 15 10.76 9.76 -12.41
N LYS A 16 12.00 9.28 -12.61
CA LYS A 16 13.01 9.21 -11.54
C LYS A 16 13.37 10.59 -10.98
N LYS A 17 13.51 11.60 -11.85
CA LYS A 17 13.77 12.98 -11.39
C LYS A 17 12.66 13.48 -10.48
N LEU A 18 11.39 13.25 -10.82
CA LEU A 18 10.25 13.74 -10.04
C LEU A 18 10.00 12.93 -8.77
N LEU A 19 10.02 11.60 -8.87
CA LEU A 19 9.65 10.72 -7.75
C LEU A 19 10.80 10.38 -6.80
N ILE A 20 12.04 10.74 -7.15
CA ILE A 20 13.23 10.42 -6.33
C ILE A 20 14.05 11.68 -6.09
N LYS A 21 14.60 12.29 -7.15
CA LYS A 21 15.57 13.40 -6.99
C LYS A 21 14.95 14.67 -6.45
N ASN A 22 13.78 15.03 -6.97
CA ASN A 22 13.05 16.26 -6.63
C ASN A 22 11.79 15.94 -5.82
N PHE A 23 11.80 14.82 -5.10
CA PHE A 23 10.62 14.30 -4.44
C PHE A 23 10.00 15.31 -3.45
N ASP A 24 10.82 16.13 -2.78
CA ASP A 24 10.36 17.16 -1.83
C ASP A 24 9.49 18.25 -2.46
N HIS A 25 9.56 18.42 -3.79
CA HIS A 25 8.69 19.35 -4.54
C HIS A 25 7.41 18.69 -5.07
N PHE A 26 7.36 17.34 -5.09
CA PHE A 26 6.26 16.54 -5.66
C PHE A 26 5.77 15.47 -4.68
N ASN A 27 5.69 15.83 -3.40
CA ASN A 27 5.30 14.93 -2.31
C ASN A 27 3.78 14.67 -2.26
N ASN A 28 2.97 15.56 -2.82
CA ASN A 28 1.51 15.43 -2.85
C ASN A 28 1.05 14.48 -3.94
N ARG A 29 0.25 13.47 -3.57
CA ARG A 29 -0.29 12.47 -4.50
C ARG A 29 -1.69 12.82 -4.95
N SER A 30 -2.04 12.36 -6.15
CA SER A 30 -3.37 12.55 -6.72
C SER A 30 -4.47 12.06 -5.79
N VAL A 31 -4.29 10.94 -5.08
CA VAL A 31 -5.26 10.37 -4.12
C VAL A 31 -5.71 11.38 -3.05
N GLY A 32 -4.83 12.28 -2.61
CA GLY A 32 -5.17 13.35 -1.67
C GLY A 32 -5.76 14.61 -2.33
N ALA A 33 -5.67 14.74 -3.66
CA ALA A 33 -6.06 15.94 -4.38
C ALA A 33 -7.58 16.13 -4.37
N GLY A 34 -8.04 17.15 -3.65
CA GLY A 34 -9.47 17.46 -3.48
C GLY A 34 -10.13 16.78 -2.28
N VAL A 35 -9.35 16.13 -1.41
CA VAL A 35 -9.83 15.72 -0.09
C VAL A 35 -9.95 16.96 0.78
N ASP A 36 -11.17 17.29 1.18
CA ASP A 36 -11.41 18.30 2.22
C ASP A 36 -11.07 17.67 3.57
N HIS A 37 -9.85 17.93 4.05
CA HIS A 37 -9.35 17.40 5.31
C HIS A 37 -10.21 17.81 6.53
N ALA A 38 -11.02 18.86 6.43
CA ALA A 38 -11.96 19.27 7.48
C ALA A 38 -13.24 18.42 7.50
N ARG A 39 -13.54 17.68 6.42
CA ARG A 39 -14.75 16.86 6.25
C ARG A 39 -14.52 15.36 6.36
N VAL A 40 -13.27 14.92 6.56
CA VAL A 40 -12.97 13.49 6.77
C VAL A 40 -13.33 13.14 8.22
N PRO A 41 -14.38 12.33 8.46
CA PRO A 41 -14.70 11.89 9.81
C PRO A 41 -13.46 11.17 10.34
N ASN A 42 -12.96 11.59 11.51
CA ASN A 42 -11.81 11.01 12.22
C ASN A 42 -10.42 11.43 11.75
N GLY A 43 -10.27 12.41 10.84
CA GLY A 43 -8.97 13.03 10.51
C GLY A 43 -7.92 12.08 9.91
N THR A 44 -8.27 10.83 9.63
CA THR A 44 -7.37 9.78 9.18
C THR A 44 -7.31 9.75 7.66
N CYS A 45 -6.69 10.80 7.09
CA CYS A 45 -6.12 10.65 5.76
C CYS A 45 -4.87 9.78 5.90
N GLY A 46 -4.96 8.51 5.46
CA GLY A 46 -3.80 7.62 5.42
C GLY A 46 -2.64 8.25 4.63
N LEU A 47 -1.43 7.69 4.77
CA LEU A 47 -0.19 8.24 4.18
C LEU A 47 -0.31 8.60 2.67
N LEU A 48 -1.17 7.92 1.91
CA LEU A 48 -1.37 8.20 0.48
C LEU A 48 -2.27 9.42 0.20
N ALA A 49 -3.11 9.82 1.14
CA ALA A 49 -4.04 10.94 1.03
C ALA A 49 -3.55 12.21 1.76
N SER A 50 -2.61 12.09 2.70
CA SER A 50 -1.99 13.25 3.37
C SER A 50 -1.17 14.11 2.41
N GLN A 51 -1.11 15.42 2.69
CA GLN A 51 -0.37 16.41 1.90
C GLN A 51 0.72 17.07 2.74
N ASP A 52 1.73 17.63 2.06
CA ASP A 52 2.75 18.53 2.61
C ASP A 52 3.43 17.99 3.87
N ASP A 53 3.52 18.80 4.92
CA ASP A 53 4.26 18.44 6.12
C ASP A 53 3.59 17.32 6.92
N THR A 54 2.26 17.18 6.84
CA THR A 54 1.54 16.03 7.40
C THR A 54 2.01 14.73 6.75
N TRP A 55 2.16 14.74 5.43
CA TRP A 55 2.68 13.60 4.69
C TRP A 55 4.13 13.28 5.10
N LYS A 56 4.99 14.31 5.22
CA LYS A 56 6.39 14.13 5.62
C LYS A 56 6.49 13.54 7.03
N TRP A 57 5.69 14.06 7.96
CA TRP A 57 5.63 13.58 9.33
C TRP A 57 5.15 12.13 9.39
N LEU A 58 4.01 11.82 8.76
CA LEU A 58 3.48 10.45 8.71
C LEU A 58 4.49 9.48 8.10
N ARG A 59 5.13 9.85 6.99
CA ARG A 59 6.16 9.02 6.36
C ARG A 59 7.31 8.76 7.31
N LYS A 60 7.82 9.79 7.97
CA LYS A 60 8.93 9.66 8.92
C LYS A 60 8.57 8.71 10.07
N THR A 61 7.33 8.78 10.55
CA THR A 61 6.83 7.93 11.64
C THR A 61 6.61 6.48 11.21
N VAL A 62 6.07 6.25 10.01
CA VAL A 62 5.69 4.90 9.53
C VAL A 62 6.86 4.14 8.88
N THR A 63 7.79 4.84 8.21
CA THR A 63 8.90 4.21 7.48
C THR A 63 9.74 3.22 8.31
N PRO A 64 10.07 3.48 9.60
CA PRO A 64 10.86 2.54 10.41
C PRO A 64 10.24 1.14 10.56
N ALA A 65 8.91 1.04 10.57
CA ALA A 65 8.18 -0.23 10.64
C ALA A 65 8.37 -1.10 9.38
N PHE A 66 8.83 -0.51 8.27
CA PHE A 66 9.08 -1.19 7.00
C PHE A 66 10.59 -1.32 6.70
N SER A 67 11.43 -1.30 7.73
CA SER A 67 12.84 -1.62 7.58
C SER A 67 13.07 -3.09 7.27
N ALA A 68 14.22 -3.43 6.68
CA ALA A 68 14.54 -4.80 6.30
C ALA A 68 14.49 -5.79 7.49
N SER A 69 14.89 -5.34 8.69
CA SER A 69 14.82 -6.17 9.91
C SER A 69 13.38 -6.43 10.35
N GLN A 70 12.52 -5.41 10.31
CA GLN A 70 11.09 -5.54 10.63
C GLN A 70 10.38 -6.46 9.63
N LEU A 71 10.61 -6.26 8.32
CA LEU A 71 10.06 -7.12 7.25
C LEU A 71 10.53 -8.57 7.39
N LYS A 72 11.79 -8.80 7.77
CA LYS A 72 12.30 -10.13 8.05
C LYS A 72 11.57 -10.77 9.23
N SER A 73 11.22 -10.00 10.25
CA SER A 73 10.41 -10.47 11.38
C SER A 73 8.98 -10.84 10.95
N THR A 74 8.36 -10.10 10.02
CA THR A 74 7.01 -10.40 9.50
C THR A 74 6.98 -11.65 8.60
N THR A 75 8.12 -12.04 8.02
CA THR A 75 8.20 -13.16 7.06
C THR A 75 7.73 -14.49 7.66
N SER A 76 7.93 -14.72 8.96
CA SER A 76 7.46 -15.93 9.64
C SER A 76 5.92 -16.03 9.66
N GLY A 77 5.23 -14.90 9.86
CA GLY A 77 3.76 -14.83 9.79
C GLY A 77 3.25 -15.15 8.38
N ILE A 78 3.89 -14.56 7.36
CA ILE A 78 3.58 -14.82 5.95
C ILE A 78 3.76 -16.31 5.63
N GLN A 79 4.85 -16.92 6.09
CA GLN A 79 5.12 -18.34 5.88
C GLN A 79 4.04 -19.23 6.52
N ASN A 80 3.64 -18.94 7.75
CA ASN A 80 2.60 -19.68 8.45
C ASN A 80 1.24 -19.63 7.72
N VAL A 81 0.82 -18.45 7.25
CA VAL A 81 -0.41 -18.31 6.44
C VAL A 81 -0.27 -19.09 5.13
N THR A 82 0.89 -18.98 4.47
CA THR A 82 1.17 -19.71 3.22
C THR A 82 1.06 -21.22 3.40
N GLU A 83 1.64 -21.77 4.47
CA GLU A 83 1.58 -23.21 4.79
C GLU A 83 0.13 -23.66 5.03
N LYS A 84 -0.66 -22.88 5.77
CA LYS A 84 -2.10 -23.14 5.97
C LYS A 84 -2.88 -23.13 4.65
N THR A 85 -2.62 -22.16 3.78
CA THR A 85 -3.26 -22.09 2.47
C THR A 85 -2.92 -23.29 1.60
N VAL A 86 -1.64 -23.70 1.57
CA VAL A 86 -1.18 -24.88 0.80
C VAL A 86 -1.87 -26.15 1.31
N ASP A 87 -1.93 -26.32 2.63
CA ASP A 87 -2.60 -27.45 3.27
C ASP A 87 -4.11 -27.48 2.97
N PHE A 88 -4.77 -26.33 3.00
CA PHE A 88 -6.18 -26.21 2.65
C PHE A 88 -6.45 -26.61 1.19
N ILE A 89 -5.60 -26.15 0.25
CA ILE A 89 -5.69 -26.52 -1.16
C ILE A 89 -5.51 -28.04 -1.34
N ARG A 90 -4.51 -28.63 -0.68
CA ARG A 90 -4.28 -30.09 -0.74
C ARG A 90 -5.49 -30.90 -0.26
N ARG A 91 -6.08 -30.52 0.88
CA ARG A 91 -7.28 -31.21 1.41
C ARG A 91 -8.51 -31.03 0.54
N SER A 92 -8.59 -29.90 -0.16
CA SER A 92 -9.72 -29.60 -1.04
C SER A 92 -9.55 -30.18 -2.44
N SER A 93 -8.34 -30.62 -2.82
CA SER A 93 -8.05 -31.25 -4.11
C SER A 93 -8.83 -32.56 -4.34
N ASP A 94 -9.29 -33.22 -3.28
CA ASP A 94 -10.14 -34.43 -3.36
C ASP A 94 -11.61 -34.10 -3.68
N LYS A 95 -11.99 -32.81 -3.65
CA LYS A 95 -13.32 -32.31 -3.98
C LYS A 95 -13.21 -31.37 -5.18
N ILE A 96 -13.72 -31.77 -6.34
CA ILE A 96 -13.78 -30.91 -7.52
C ILE A 96 -14.83 -29.82 -7.24
N SER A 97 -14.38 -28.70 -6.67
CA SER A 97 -15.19 -27.50 -6.46
C SER A 97 -14.36 -26.26 -6.71
N ASP A 98 -14.96 -25.21 -7.27
CA ASP A 98 -14.32 -23.91 -7.47
C ASP A 98 -14.00 -23.28 -6.10
N ILE A 99 -12.71 -23.13 -5.80
CA ILE A 99 -12.24 -22.55 -4.54
C ILE A 99 -11.84 -21.09 -4.78
N ASN A 100 -12.47 -20.16 -4.06
CA ASN A 100 -12.04 -18.76 -4.03
C ASN A 100 -11.01 -18.55 -2.91
N ILE A 101 -9.73 -18.52 -3.27
CA ILE A 101 -8.60 -18.40 -2.33
C ILE A 101 -8.51 -17.01 -1.69
N ARG A 102 -9.08 -15.96 -2.32
CA ARG A 102 -8.92 -14.57 -1.87
C ARG A 102 -9.67 -14.26 -0.57
N ASP A 103 -10.86 -14.82 -0.40
CA ASP A 103 -11.73 -14.46 0.73
C ASP A 103 -11.26 -15.13 2.04
N GLU A 104 -10.48 -16.21 1.93
CA GLU A 104 -10.16 -17.08 3.07
C GLU A 104 -8.83 -16.72 3.77
N PHE A 105 -7.84 -16.18 3.07
CA PHE A 105 -6.46 -16.07 3.62
C PHE A 105 -5.80 -14.69 3.53
N VAL A 106 -6.41 -13.70 2.85
CA VAL A 106 -5.75 -12.40 2.58
C VAL A 106 -5.59 -11.54 3.85
N LEU A 107 -6.34 -11.80 4.93
CA LEU A 107 -6.34 -11.01 6.16
C LEU A 107 -5.62 -11.67 7.35
N ASP A 108 -5.01 -12.83 7.17
CA ASP A 108 -4.49 -13.65 8.28
C ASP A 108 -3.03 -13.36 8.66
N ILE A 109 -2.40 -12.36 8.03
CA ILE A 109 -1.06 -11.92 8.38
C ILE A 109 -1.20 -10.87 9.50
N PRO A 110 -0.72 -11.16 10.73
CA PRO A 110 -0.81 -10.23 11.85
C PRO A 110 0.08 -8.98 11.66
#